data_AF-A0A445DPQ6-F1
#
_entry.id   AF-A0A445DPQ6-F1
#
_cell.length_a   1.000
_cell.length_b   1.000
_cell.length_c   1.000
_cell.angle_alpha   90.00
_cell.angle_beta   90.00
_cell.angle_gamma   90.00
#
_symmetry.space_group_name_H-M   'P 1'
#
loop_
_entity.id
_entity.type
_entity.pdbx_description
1 polymer ?
#
loop_
_entity_poly.entity_id
_entity_poly.type
_entity_poly.pdbx_seq_one_letter_code
_entity_poly.pdbx_strand_id
1 'polypeptide(L)'
;MAGEDSFIVLVHHRGSIKRKTRSGVKFTDKDPLCIIVSSTTSYDDLARSVLQKLGLEGVKHVKKFFYRIPITVLQDTVKYDCFTIGTDEDLQVMFLCRRQFPEVRTPELLAKLVDVVSSSGGSNRNTNILATVAGSSSTPAFASSAVPAYEPPAPPVASPSFAVDLNGSVGDEVGTAELVSTSVHCAAPAGAEDELFDDTSSDKVNDHTIQ
;
A
#
# COMPACT_ATOMS: atom_id res chain seq x y z
N MET A 1 15.42 22.24 5.56
CA MET A 1 13.99 22.56 5.74
C MET A 1 13.19 21.28 5.46
N ALA A 2 12.78 20.56 6.50
CA ALA A 2 11.93 19.38 6.33
C ALA A 2 10.49 19.89 6.27
N GLY A 3 9.99 20.16 5.06
CA GLY A 3 8.55 20.37 4.87
C GLY A 3 7.85 19.05 5.18
N GLU A 4 6.83 19.09 6.03
CA GLU A 4 5.95 17.95 6.27
C GLU A 4 5.29 17.58 4.94
N ASP A 5 5.75 16.48 4.35
CA ASP A 5 5.24 15.97 3.10
C ASP A 5 3.84 15.41 3.37
N SER A 6 2.82 16.20 3.00
CA SER A 6 1.42 15.84 3.15
C SER A 6 0.68 16.03 1.84
N PHE A 7 -0.26 15.14 1.57
CA PHE A 7 -1.07 15.19 0.36
C PHE A 7 -2.47 14.63 0.59
N ILE A 8 -3.37 14.97 -0.32
CA ILE A 8 -4.73 14.45 -0.35
C ILE A 8 -4.72 13.03 -0.91
N VAL A 9 -5.50 12.15 -0.28
CA VAL A 9 -5.77 10.77 -0.70
C VAL A 9 -7.28 10.60 -0.86
N LEU A 10 -7.68 9.93 -1.94
CA LEU A 10 -9.06 9.52 -2.17
C LEU A 10 -9.29 8.13 -1.58
N VAL A 11 -10.19 8.01 -0.60
CA VAL A 11 -10.51 6.75 0.07
C VAL A 11 -11.89 6.26 -0.35
N HIS A 12 -11.90 5.25 -1.20
CA HIS A 12 -13.08 4.48 -1.58
C HIS A 12 -13.49 3.60 -0.38
N HIS A 13 -14.77 3.56 -0.04
CA HIS A 13 -15.26 2.82 1.14
C HIS A 13 -16.49 1.95 0.86
N ARG A 14 -17.18 2.19 -0.27
CA ARG A 14 -18.29 1.37 -0.79
C ARG A 14 -17.92 0.67 -2.10
N GLY A 15 -16.72 0.95 -2.60
CA GLY A 15 -16.28 0.47 -3.90
C GLY A 15 -15.76 -0.96 -3.91
N SER A 16 -15.45 -1.41 -5.13
CA SER A 16 -14.79 -2.69 -5.39
C SER A 16 -13.54 -2.50 -6.27
N ILE A 17 -12.66 -3.50 -6.25
CA ILE A 17 -11.45 -3.54 -7.08
C ILE A 17 -11.78 -4.22 -8.40
N LYS A 18 -11.78 -3.46 -9.50
CA LYS A 18 -11.81 -4.01 -10.85
C LYS A 18 -10.38 -4.24 -11.34
N ARG A 19 -10.07 -5.49 -11.67
CA ARG A 19 -8.79 -5.90 -12.28
C ARG A 19 -8.95 -6.06 -13.79
N LYS A 20 -7.83 -6.27 -14.51
CA LYS A 20 -7.78 -6.45 -15.97
C LYS A 20 -8.40 -5.25 -16.73
N THR A 21 -8.29 -4.06 -16.16
CA THR A 21 -8.70 -2.82 -16.84
C THR A 21 -7.60 -2.34 -17.77
N ARG A 22 -7.87 -1.37 -18.66
CA ARG A 22 -6.83 -0.74 -19.49
C ARG A 22 -5.65 -0.24 -18.66
N SER A 23 -5.90 0.25 -17.44
CA SER A 23 -4.89 0.71 -16.48
C SER A 23 -4.43 -0.36 -15.49
N GLY A 24 -4.75 -1.65 -15.67
CA GLY A 24 -4.48 -2.71 -14.71
C GLY A 24 -5.58 -2.80 -13.65
N VAL A 25 -5.50 -1.97 -12.61
CA VAL A 25 -6.48 -1.89 -11.50
C VAL A 25 -7.27 -0.57 -11.51
N LYS A 26 -8.54 -0.64 -11.10
CA LYS A 26 -9.42 0.53 -10.85
C LYS A 26 -10.32 0.28 -9.63
N PHE A 27 -10.43 1.27 -8.74
CA PHE A 27 -11.45 1.26 -7.69
C PHE A 27 -12.75 1.85 -8.21
N THR A 28 -13.87 1.30 -7.73
CA THR A 28 -15.21 1.64 -8.21
C THR A 28 -16.10 2.12 -7.09
N ASP A 29 -15.80 3.31 -6.58
CA ASP A 29 -16.70 4.07 -5.73
C ASP A 29 -17.20 5.30 -6.48
N LYS A 30 -18.42 5.73 -6.17
CA LYS A 30 -19.01 6.96 -6.71
C LYS A 30 -18.79 8.14 -5.77
N ASP A 31 -18.51 7.87 -4.51
CA ASP A 31 -18.42 8.88 -3.46
C ASP A 31 -17.21 8.61 -2.54
N PRO A 32 -15.96 8.71 -3.06
CA PRO A 32 -14.77 8.51 -2.24
C PRO A 32 -14.54 9.69 -1.27
N LEU A 33 -14.04 9.39 -0.08
CA LEU A 33 -13.65 10.40 0.90
C LEU A 33 -12.35 11.08 0.51
N CYS A 34 -12.22 12.37 0.82
CA CYS A 34 -10.96 13.10 0.76
C CYS A 34 -10.34 13.20 2.16
N ILE A 35 -9.10 12.69 2.30
CA ILE A 35 -8.33 12.70 3.55
C ILE A 35 -6.93 13.25 3.26
N ILE A 36 -6.45 14.16 4.09
CA ILE A 36 -5.06 14.61 4.06
C ILE A 36 -4.24 13.64 4.89
N VAL A 37 -3.15 13.13 4.31
CA VAL A 37 -2.22 12.20 4.96
C VAL A 37 -0.83 12.83 4.93
N SER A 38 -0.14 12.84 6.07
CA SER A 38 1.26 13.25 6.21
C SER A 38 2.18 12.04 6.28
N SER A 39 3.48 12.21 6.00
CA SER A 39 4.47 11.14 6.15
C SER A 39 4.60 10.61 7.58
N THR A 40 4.01 11.32 8.56
CA THR A 40 3.95 10.96 9.99
C THR A 40 2.62 10.31 10.38
N THR A 41 1.65 10.22 9.47
CA THR A 41 0.35 9.60 9.73
C THR A 41 0.52 8.10 9.91
N SER A 42 0.07 7.55 11.04
CA SER A 42 0.02 6.11 11.24
C SER A 42 -1.17 5.47 10.52
N TYR A 43 -1.10 4.16 10.32
CA TYR A 43 -2.20 3.34 9.82
C TYR A 43 -3.46 3.53 10.66
N ASP A 44 -3.33 3.52 11.99
CA ASP A 44 -4.45 3.66 12.92
C ASP A 44 -5.08 5.06 12.86
N ASP A 45 -4.28 6.10 12.70
CA ASP A 45 -4.78 7.47 12.54
C ASP A 45 -5.53 7.63 11.22
N LEU A 46 -5.02 7.05 10.12
CA LEU A 46 -5.74 7.00 8.85
C LEU A 46 -7.05 6.22 8.98
N ALA A 47 -7.03 5.06 9.63
CA ALA A 47 -8.24 4.26 9.89
C ALA A 47 -9.28 5.04 10.70
N ARG A 48 -8.86 5.71 11.77
CA ARG A 48 -9.73 6.55 12.59
C ARG A 48 -10.31 7.71 11.79
N SER A 49 -9.50 8.39 10.99
CA SER A 49 -9.95 9.49 10.13
C SER A 49 -11.04 9.06 9.13
N VAL A 50 -10.89 7.88 8.52
CA VAL A 50 -11.90 7.28 7.64
C VAL A 50 -13.21 7.02 8.41
N LEU A 51 -13.13 6.40 9.58
CA LEU A 51 -14.32 6.07 10.37
C LEU A 51 -15.04 7.32 10.89
N GLN A 52 -14.29 8.34 11.33
CA GLN A 52 -14.83 9.61 11.79
C GLN A 52 -15.57 10.34 10.67
N LYS A 53 -14.97 10.44 9.47
CA LYS A 53 -15.62 11.06 8.31
C LYS A 53 -16.91 10.34 7.87
N LEU A 54 -17.01 9.03 8.13
CA LEU A 54 -18.20 8.25 7.84
C LEU A 54 -19.22 8.21 8.98
N GLY A 55 -18.89 8.71 10.17
CA GLY A 55 -19.73 8.56 11.36
C GLY A 55 -19.87 7.11 11.82
N LEU A 56 -18.84 6.27 11.62
CA LEU A 56 -18.85 4.83 11.91
C LEU A 56 -17.93 4.43 13.07
N GLU A 57 -17.46 5.40 13.85
CA GLU A 57 -16.61 5.17 15.02
C GLU A 57 -17.34 4.29 16.04
N GLY A 58 -16.66 3.26 16.57
CA GLY A 58 -17.25 2.27 17.50
C GLY A 58 -18.19 1.23 16.86
N VAL A 59 -18.70 1.48 15.65
CA VAL A 59 -19.59 0.55 14.92
C VAL A 59 -18.79 -0.34 13.98
N LYS A 60 -17.80 0.24 13.28
CA LYS A 60 -16.94 -0.47 12.34
C LYS A 60 -15.47 -0.26 12.67
N HIS A 61 -14.65 -1.19 12.19
CA HIS A 61 -13.20 -1.03 12.12
C HIS A 61 -12.73 -1.22 10.67
N VAL A 62 -11.61 -0.59 10.33
CA VAL A 62 -10.94 -0.81 9.04
C VAL A 62 -10.17 -2.12 9.13
N LYS A 63 -10.60 -3.14 8.39
CA LYS A 63 -9.89 -4.42 8.32
C LYS A 63 -8.58 -4.32 7.56
N LYS A 64 -8.56 -3.52 6.49
CA LYS A 64 -7.38 -3.24 5.66
C LYS A 64 -7.63 -2.12 4.68
N PHE A 65 -6.54 -1.49 4.24
CA PHE A 65 -6.52 -0.63 3.07
C PHE A 65 -5.89 -1.34 1.87
N PHE A 66 -6.34 -0.97 0.69
CA PHE A 66 -5.69 -1.31 -0.57
C PHE A 66 -5.26 -0.04 -1.26
N TYR A 67 -3.98 0.07 -1.61
CA TYR A 67 -3.45 1.17 -2.38
C TYR A 67 -3.39 0.81 -3.86
N ARG A 68 -3.89 1.72 -4.69
CA ARG A 68 -3.76 1.64 -6.15
C ARG A 68 -2.36 2.11 -6.56
N ILE A 69 -1.37 1.23 -6.40
CA ILE A 69 0.04 1.54 -6.59
C ILE A 69 0.38 1.72 -8.09
N PRO A 70 1.02 2.83 -8.49
CA PRO A 70 1.57 2.97 -9.85
C PRO A 70 2.74 2.00 -10.05
N ILE A 71 2.70 1.18 -11.10
CA ILE A 71 3.81 0.27 -11.47
C ILE A 71 4.64 0.88 -12.59
N THR A 72 3.97 1.43 -13.61
CA THR A 72 4.63 2.03 -14.75
C THR A 72 3.92 3.31 -15.16
N VAL A 73 4.71 4.32 -15.51
CA VAL A 73 4.28 5.60 -16.06
C VAL A 73 4.96 5.72 -17.42
N LEU A 74 4.19 5.66 -18.50
CA LEU A 74 4.69 5.77 -19.87
C LEU A 74 3.85 6.80 -20.63
N GLN A 75 4.48 7.92 -21.01
CA GLN A 75 3.86 9.02 -21.74
C GLN A 75 2.48 9.39 -21.14
N ASP A 76 1.39 8.96 -21.77
CA ASP A 76 0.01 9.30 -21.36
C ASP A 76 -0.71 8.17 -20.60
N THR A 77 0.01 7.09 -20.28
CA THR A 77 -0.57 5.90 -19.66
C THR A 77 0.13 5.54 -18.36
N VAL A 78 -0.69 5.34 -17.32
CA VAL A 78 -0.23 4.81 -16.04
C VAL A 78 -0.87 3.44 -15.82
N LYS A 79 -0.04 2.43 -15.56
CA LYS A 79 -0.49 1.12 -15.12
C LYS A 79 -0.40 1.04 -13.60
N TYR A 80 -1.42 0.45 -13.02
CA TYR A 80 -1.56 0.31 -11.57
C TYR A 80 -1.75 -1.14 -11.19
N ASP A 81 -1.17 -1.50 -10.04
CA ASP A 81 -1.53 -2.69 -9.29
C ASP A 81 -2.38 -2.33 -8.06
N CYS A 82 -2.64 -3.34 -7.25
CA CYS A 82 -3.23 -3.24 -5.94
C CYS A 82 -2.23 -3.72 -4.88
N PHE A 83 -1.71 -2.79 -4.09
CA PHE A 83 -0.90 -3.07 -2.91
C PHE A 83 -1.80 -3.15 -1.66
N THR A 84 -1.51 -4.05 -0.73
CA THR A 84 -2.26 -4.12 0.54
C THR A 84 -1.47 -3.35 1.59
N ILE A 85 -2.11 -2.43 2.29
CA ILE A 85 -1.50 -1.73 3.42
C ILE A 85 -2.03 -2.38 4.70
N GLY A 86 -1.12 -2.95 5.48
CA GLY A 86 -1.38 -3.54 6.79
C GLY A 86 -0.60 -2.89 7.93
N THR A 87 0.47 -2.13 7.64
CA THR A 87 1.31 -1.47 8.65
C THR A 87 1.65 -0.02 8.28
N ASP A 88 2.37 0.67 9.17
CA ASP A 88 2.87 2.03 8.93
C ASP A 88 3.95 2.04 7.84
N GLU A 89 4.80 1.02 7.76
CA GLU A 89 5.82 0.88 6.72
C GLU A 89 5.18 0.72 5.33
N ASP A 90 4.10 -0.06 5.24
CA ASP A 90 3.31 -0.18 4.01
C ASP A 90 2.72 1.16 3.57
N LEU A 91 2.32 1.99 4.55
CA LEU A 91 1.79 3.33 4.29
C LEU A 91 2.89 4.27 3.78
N GLN A 92 4.14 4.12 4.24
CA GLN A 92 5.29 4.87 3.71
C GLN A 92 5.55 4.59 2.23
N VAL A 93 5.24 3.38 1.72
CA VAL A 93 5.35 3.06 0.29
C VAL A 93 4.51 4.04 -0.55
N MET A 94 3.36 4.48 -0.05
CA MET A 94 2.52 5.47 -0.73
C MET A 94 3.25 6.82 -0.91
N PHE A 95 3.99 7.26 0.11
CA PHE A 95 4.78 8.50 0.05
C PHE A 95 5.94 8.39 -0.93
N LEU A 96 6.63 7.24 -0.93
CA LEU A 96 7.71 6.97 -1.88
C LEU A 96 7.19 6.98 -3.33
N CYS A 97 6.06 6.32 -3.59
CA CYS A 97 5.43 6.35 -4.91
C CYS A 97 5.02 7.77 -5.32
N ARG A 98 4.52 8.59 -4.38
CA ARG A 98 4.09 9.95 -4.69
C ARG A 98 5.27 10.85 -5.08
N ARG A 99 6.43 10.65 -4.44
CA ARG A 99 7.69 11.33 -4.78
C ARG A 99 8.30 10.84 -6.09
N GLN A 100 8.23 9.53 -6.36
CA GLN A 100 8.77 8.93 -7.56
C GLN A 100 7.96 9.30 -8.81
N PHE A 101 6.64 9.43 -8.66
CA PHE A 101 5.72 9.74 -9.75
C PHE A 101 4.87 10.98 -9.42
N PRO A 102 5.46 12.18 -9.38
CA PRO A 102 4.75 13.41 -9.04
C PRO A 102 3.68 13.79 -10.08
N GLU A 103 3.76 13.28 -11.30
CA GLU A 103 2.78 13.47 -12.38
C GLU A 103 1.57 12.54 -12.27
N VAL A 104 1.66 11.48 -11.47
CA VAL A 104 0.53 10.58 -11.25
C VAL A 104 -0.57 11.32 -10.49
N ARG A 105 -1.83 11.01 -10.83
CA ARG A 105 -3.02 11.58 -10.19
C ARG A 105 -3.00 11.36 -8.66
N THR A 106 -3.91 12.03 -7.97
CA THR A 106 -4.13 11.87 -6.52
C THR A 106 -4.14 10.39 -6.11
N PRO A 107 -3.35 9.98 -5.10
CA PRO A 107 -3.33 8.60 -4.62
C PRO A 107 -4.73 8.13 -4.21
N GLU A 108 -5.02 6.86 -4.52
CA GLU A 108 -6.31 6.24 -4.25
C GLU A 108 -6.15 5.02 -3.33
N LEU A 109 -6.97 4.96 -2.29
CA LEU A 109 -7.10 3.83 -1.37
C LEU A 109 -8.51 3.24 -1.44
N LEU A 110 -8.64 1.94 -1.19
CA LEU A 110 -9.90 1.29 -0.87
C LEU A 110 -9.85 0.75 0.56
N ALA A 111 -10.74 1.25 1.43
CA ALA A 111 -10.93 0.77 2.78
C ALA A 111 -11.90 -0.42 2.80
N LYS A 112 -11.50 -1.54 3.39
CA LYS A 112 -12.45 -2.60 3.75
C LYS A 112 -12.88 -2.45 5.19
N LEU A 113 -14.14 -2.08 5.39
CA LEU A 113 -14.75 -1.94 6.70
C LEU A 113 -15.40 -3.25 7.14
N VAL A 114 -15.30 -3.58 8.42
CA VAL A 114 -15.97 -4.72 9.05
C VAL A 114 -16.61 -4.26 10.35
N ASP A 115 -17.73 -4.86 10.71
CA ASP A 115 -18.45 -4.51 11.93
C ASP A 115 -17.61 -4.90 13.16
N VAL A 116 -17.61 -4.03 14.16
CA VAL A 116 -17.04 -4.37 15.47
C VAL A 116 -17.95 -5.42 16.07
N VAL A 117 -17.46 -6.66 16.17
CA VAL A 117 -18.21 -7.74 16.79
C VAL A 117 -18.40 -7.38 18.26
N SER A 118 -19.56 -6.82 18.57
CA SER A 118 -20.01 -6.72 19.95
C SER A 118 -20.28 -8.14 20.39
N SER A 119 -19.41 -8.72 21.21
CA SER A 119 -19.85 -9.83 22.06
C SER A 119 -20.91 -9.23 22.97
N SER A 120 -22.17 -9.28 22.53
CA SER A 120 -23.31 -9.12 23.40
C SER A 120 -23.26 -10.32 24.35
N GLY A 121 -22.38 -10.25 25.35
CA GLY A 121 -22.36 -11.18 26.47
C GLY A 121 -23.76 -11.15 27.04
N GLY A 122 -24.51 -12.24 26.83
CA GLY A 122 -25.90 -12.35 27.24
C GLY A 122 -26.01 -11.91 28.69
N SER A 123 -26.55 -10.71 28.89
CA SER A 123 -26.73 -10.15 30.21
C SER A 123 -27.89 -10.88 30.87
N ASN A 124 -27.58 -11.93 31.63
CA ASN A 124 -28.53 -12.57 32.53
C ASN A 124 -28.73 -11.68 33.76
N ARG A 125 -29.43 -10.55 33.59
CA ARG A 125 -29.92 -9.78 34.74
C ARG A 125 -31.11 -10.53 35.34
N ASN A 126 -30.84 -11.56 36.14
CA ASN A 126 -31.80 -12.10 37.08
C ASN A 126 -31.83 -11.20 38.33
N THR A 127 -32.57 -10.11 38.21
CA THR A 127 -33.02 -9.33 39.36
C THR A 127 -34.16 -10.10 40.03
N ASN A 128 -33.90 -10.78 41.15
CA ASN A 128 -34.66 -10.65 42.42
C ASN A 128 -34.36 -11.72 43.49
N ILE A 129 -34.22 -11.22 44.72
CA ILE A 129 -34.56 -11.82 46.02
C ILE A 129 -33.43 -12.52 46.83
N LEU A 130 -32.98 -11.76 47.84
CA LEU A 130 -32.45 -12.22 49.13
C LEU A 130 -33.33 -13.33 49.74
N ALA A 131 -32.75 -14.49 50.04
CA ALA A 131 -32.79 -15.13 51.37
C ALA A 131 -32.17 -16.55 51.37
N THR A 132 -31.36 -16.81 52.40
CA THR A 132 -31.12 -18.12 53.03
C THR A 132 -30.07 -19.05 52.42
N VAL A 133 -28.87 -18.94 53.01
CA VAL A 133 -28.01 -20.02 53.53
C VAL A 133 -28.49 -21.45 53.25
N ALA A 134 -27.74 -22.19 52.45
CA ALA A 134 -27.37 -23.58 52.71
C ALA A 134 -26.12 -23.92 51.89
N GLY A 135 -25.10 -24.46 52.56
CA GLY A 135 -23.74 -24.54 52.08
C GLY A 135 -23.54 -25.40 50.83
N SER A 136 -22.58 -24.97 50.02
CA SER A 136 -21.79 -25.87 49.17
C SER A 136 -20.39 -25.28 49.08
N SER A 137 -19.51 -25.80 49.93
CA SER A 137 -18.06 -25.64 49.80
C SER A 137 -17.63 -26.42 48.58
N SER A 138 -17.33 -25.72 47.48
CA SER A 138 -16.50 -26.25 46.41
C SER A 138 -15.14 -25.59 46.53
N THR A 139 -14.21 -26.33 47.11
CA THR A 139 -12.79 -26.00 47.16
C THR A 139 -12.26 -25.86 45.73
N PRO A 140 -11.57 -24.76 45.38
CA PRO A 140 -10.82 -24.73 44.14
C PRO A 140 -9.57 -25.59 44.35
N ALA A 141 -9.54 -26.76 43.73
CA ALA A 141 -8.31 -27.53 43.60
C ALA A 141 -7.34 -26.72 42.73
N PHE A 142 -6.32 -26.17 43.37
CA PHE A 142 -5.12 -25.64 42.73
C PHE A 142 -4.48 -26.75 41.89
N ALA A 143 -4.74 -26.77 40.58
CA ALA A 143 -4.02 -27.63 39.65
C ALA A 143 -2.76 -26.88 39.21
N SER A 144 -1.64 -27.44 39.65
CA SER A 144 -0.29 -26.93 39.50
C SER A 144 0.09 -26.63 38.04
N SER A 145 0.81 -25.52 37.87
CA SER A 145 1.51 -25.15 36.65
C SER A 145 2.59 -26.19 36.31
N ALA A 146 2.40 -26.95 35.23
CA ALA A 146 3.47 -27.75 34.64
C ALA A 146 4.24 -26.89 33.63
N VAL A 147 5.53 -26.68 33.90
CA VAL A 147 6.49 -26.04 32.99
C VAL A 147 6.71 -26.98 31.80
N PRO A 148 6.56 -26.53 30.53
CA PRO A 148 6.95 -27.35 29.41
C PRO A 148 8.48 -27.46 29.41
N ALA A 149 8.98 -28.70 29.43
CA ALA A 149 10.39 -28.99 29.27
C ALA A 149 10.87 -28.42 27.93
N TYR A 150 11.82 -27.51 27.98
CA TYR A 150 12.56 -27.07 26.80
C TYR A 150 13.34 -28.28 26.24
N GLU A 151 13.01 -28.68 25.02
CA GLU A 151 13.86 -29.52 24.20
C GLU A 151 15.04 -28.66 23.70
N PRO A 152 16.31 -29.11 23.83
CA PRO A 152 17.45 -28.35 23.34
C PRO A 152 17.42 -28.29 21.81
N PRO A 153 17.56 -27.10 21.19
CA PRO A 153 17.70 -27.00 19.74
C PRO A 153 18.97 -27.73 19.29
N ALA A 154 18.82 -28.64 18.32
CA ALA A 154 19.94 -29.20 17.59
C ALA A 154 20.74 -28.06 16.91
N PRO A 155 22.08 -28.11 16.89
CA PRO A 155 22.89 -27.05 16.29
C PRO A 155 22.64 -26.97 14.77
N PRO A 156 22.63 -25.76 14.18
CA PRO A 156 22.51 -25.61 12.74
C PRO A 156 23.71 -26.26 12.05
N VAL A 157 23.40 -27.18 11.13
CA VAL A 157 24.36 -27.75 10.19
C VAL A 157 24.91 -26.61 9.31
N ALA A 158 26.22 -26.65 9.15
CA ALA A 158 27.06 -25.62 8.54
C ALA A 158 26.52 -25.08 7.21
N SER A 159 26.54 -23.75 7.09
CA SER A 159 26.49 -23.07 5.79
C SER A 159 27.82 -23.28 5.06
N PRO A 160 27.83 -23.56 3.74
CA PRO A 160 29.05 -23.57 2.96
C PRO A 160 29.49 -22.13 2.68
N SER A 161 30.60 -21.70 3.25
CA SER A 161 31.29 -20.47 2.85
C SER A 161 32.07 -20.72 1.57
N PHE A 162 31.79 -19.97 0.51
CA PHE A 162 32.71 -19.87 -0.63
C PHE A 162 33.73 -18.76 -0.31
N ALA A 163 35.00 -19.13 -0.22
CA ALA A 163 36.10 -18.19 -0.17
C ALA A 163 36.41 -17.75 -1.62
N VAL A 164 36.44 -16.44 -1.87
CA VAL A 164 37.12 -15.88 -3.05
C VAL A 164 38.55 -15.59 -2.64
N ASP A 165 39.48 -16.30 -3.28
CA ASP A 165 40.91 -16.05 -3.19
C ASP A 165 41.26 -14.80 -4.00
N LEU A 166 41.64 -13.72 -3.32
CA LEU A 166 42.23 -12.54 -3.96
C LEU A 166 43.74 -12.61 -3.75
N ASN A 167 44.39 -13.42 -4.58
CA ASN A 167 45.83 -13.33 -4.75
C ASN A 167 46.14 -12.93 -6.20
N GLY A 168 46.37 -11.64 -6.39
CA GLY A 168 46.63 -11.02 -7.69
C GLY A 168 47.45 -9.74 -7.55
N SER A 169 48.68 -9.91 -7.06
CA SER A 169 49.89 -9.13 -7.35
C SER A 169 49.80 -7.62 -7.58
N VAL A 170 50.54 -6.91 -6.72
CA VAL A 170 51.12 -5.58 -6.89
C VAL A 170 51.59 -5.32 -8.33
N GLY A 171 51.21 -4.15 -8.85
CA GLY A 171 51.76 -3.50 -10.03
C GLY A 171 51.39 -2.03 -9.99
N ASP A 172 52.42 -1.21 -9.78
CA ASP A 172 52.41 0.25 -9.73
C ASP A 172 51.84 0.89 -11.02
N GLU A 173 51.60 2.20 -10.95
CA GLU A 173 51.64 3.20 -12.03
C GLU A 173 50.40 4.11 -12.16
N VAL A 174 50.73 5.39 -11.99
CA VAL A 174 49.98 6.64 -12.16
C VAL A 174 49.18 6.70 -13.47
N GLY A 175 47.95 7.24 -13.41
CA GLY A 175 47.26 7.70 -14.61
C GLY A 175 45.83 8.18 -14.38
N THR A 176 45.61 9.48 -14.47
CA THR A 176 44.29 10.10 -14.70
C THR A 176 43.64 9.48 -15.94
N ALA A 177 42.52 8.76 -15.77
CA ALA A 177 41.71 8.25 -16.87
C ALA A 177 40.25 8.70 -16.72
N GLU A 178 39.90 9.63 -17.60
CA GLU A 178 38.56 10.10 -17.92
C GLU A 178 37.65 8.92 -18.31
N LEU A 179 36.55 8.72 -17.57
CA LEU A 179 35.57 7.68 -17.91
C LEU A 179 34.69 8.18 -19.06
N VAL A 180 35.17 7.92 -20.27
CA VAL A 180 34.41 7.96 -21.53
C VAL A 180 33.18 7.07 -21.37
N SER A 181 31.99 7.67 -21.50
CA SER A 181 30.73 6.93 -21.60
C SER A 181 30.69 6.21 -22.95
N THR A 182 30.63 4.87 -22.93
CA THR A 182 30.43 4.07 -24.15
C THR A 182 28.99 4.23 -24.64
N SER A 183 28.79 5.17 -25.57
CA SER A 183 27.58 5.27 -26.39
C SER A 183 27.51 4.07 -27.34
N VAL A 184 26.48 3.24 -27.21
CA VAL A 184 26.17 2.17 -28.17
C VAL A 184 25.58 2.82 -29.43
N HIS A 185 26.42 2.99 -30.45
CA HIS A 185 25.98 3.41 -31.78
C HIS A 185 25.39 2.22 -32.55
N CYS A 186 24.09 2.27 -32.82
CA CYS A 186 23.47 1.41 -33.83
C CYS A 186 23.76 1.97 -35.23
N ALA A 187 24.31 1.13 -36.10
CA ALA A 187 24.51 1.46 -37.51
C ALA A 187 23.21 1.26 -38.31
N ALA A 188 22.91 2.22 -39.18
CA ALA A 188 21.79 2.24 -40.11
C ALA A 188 22.11 1.50 -41.43
N PRO A 189 21.13 0.91 -42.12
CA PRO A 189 21.19 0.69 -43.55
C PRO A 189 20.38 1.77 -44.31
N ALA A 190 21.04 2.42 -45.27
CA ALA A 190 20.45 3.23 -46.34
C ALA A 190 19.45 2.39 -47.18
N GLY A 191 18.39 2.88 -47.81
CA GLY A 191 17.90 4.22 -48.13
C GLY A 191 17.03 4.10 -49.39
N ALA A 192 15.87 4.77 -49.44
CA ALA A 192 15.15 5.32 -50.61
C ALA A 192 13.71 5.65 -50.16
N GLU A 193 13.33 6.92 -50.00
CA GLU A 193 12.58 7.76 -50.97
C GLU A 193 11.09 7.32 -51.02
N ASP A 194 10.05 8.15 -51.08
CA ASP A 194 9.76 9.58 -50.93
C ASP A 194 8.22 9.58 -51.00
N GLU A 195 7.49 10.14 -50.03
CA GLU A 195 6.14 10.63 -50.30
C GLU A 195 5.61 11.51 -49.15
N LEU A 196 5.61 12.80 -49.47
CA LEU A 196 4.95 13.89 -48.80
C LEU A 196 3.43 13.66 -48.79
N PHE A 197 2.81 13.65 -47.61
CA PHE A 197 1.40 13.98 -47.47
C PHE A 197 1.25 15.17 -46.55
N ASP A 198 1.22 16.33 -47.19
CA ASP A 198 0.50 17.51 -46.72
C ASP A 198 -1.01 17.21 -46.91
N ASP A 199 -1.79 17.23 -45.82
CA ASP A 199 -3.20 17.58 -45.96
C ASP A 199 -3.67 18.36 -44.73
N THR A 200 -3.91 19.64 -45.02
CA THR A 200 -4.50 20.63 -44.14
C THR A 200 -6.02 20.45 -44.21
N SER A 201 -6.69 20.23 -43.07
CA SER A 201 -8.11 20.58 -42.96
C SER A 201 -8.40 21.37 -41.68
N SER A 202 -8.38 22.68 -41.88
CA SER A 202 -9.12 23.66 -41.08
C SER A 202 -10.62 23.47 -41.27
N ASP A 203 -11.40 24.00 -40.31
CA ASP A 203 -12.84 24.31 -40.31
C ASP A 203 -13.78 23.19 -39.81
N LYS A 204 -14.75 23.39 -38.90
CA LYS A 204 -15.45 24.57 -38.38
C LYS A 204 -15.89 24.38 -36.91
N VAL A 205 -15.92 25.50 -36.17
CA VAL A 205 -16.79 25.73 -35.01
C VAL A 205 -18.25 25.63 -35.46
N ASN A 206 -19.08 24.91 -34.70
CA ASN A 206 -20.53 25.09 -34.76
C ASN A 206 -21.07 25.34 -33.34
N ASP A 207 -21.28 26.61 -33.04
CA ASP A 207 -22.16 27.05 -31.96
C ASP A 207 -23.60 26.72 -32.36
N HIS A 208 -24.27 25.87 -31.58
CA HIS A 208 -25.73 25.78 -31.62
C HIS A 208 -26.31 26.16 -30.27
N THR A 209 -26.61 27.46 -30.20
CA THR A 209 -27.71 28.02 -29.42
C THR A 209 -29.04 27.45 -29.94
N ILE A 210 -29.88 26.91 -29.06
CA ILE A 210 -31.33 26.78 -29.23
C ILE A 210 -31.91 27.09 -27.83
N GLN A 211 -32.34 28.34 -27.62
CA GLN A 211 -33.74 28.78 -27.44
C GLN A 211 -34.50 28.08 -26.32
#